data_AF-A0A2Z5K602-F1
#
_entry.id   AF-A0A2Z5K602-F1
#
_cell.length_a   1.000
_cell.length_b   1.000
_cell.length_c   1.000
_cell.angle_alpha   90.00
_cell.angle_beta   90.00
_cell.angle_gamma   90.00
#
_symmetry.space_group_name_H-M   'P 1'
#
loop_
_entity.id
_entity.type
_entity.pdbx_description
1 polymer ?
#
loop_
_entity_poly.entity_id
_entity_poly.type
_entity_poly.pdbx_seq_one_letter_code
_entity_poly.pdbx_strand_id
1 'polypeptide(L)' 'MSATESKGQPLSFAVAGVSMRDLLAAGEAAALVSTPPRAPEPDLAEPDFAGPVADHREAA' A
#
# COMPACT_ATOMS: atom_id res chain seq x y z
N MET A 1 39.16 -25.40 38.14
CA MET A 1 39.02 -23.97 37.81
C MET A 1 37.58 -23.74 37.38
N SER A 2 36.78 -23.03 38.18
CA SER A 2 35.35 -22.84 37.93
C SER A 2 35.16 -21.67 36.98
N ALA A 3 34.66 -21.94 35.77
CA ALA A 3 34.25 -20.92 34.81
C ALA A 3 33.04 -20.20 35.38
N THR A 4 33.19 -18.91 35.68
CA THR A 4 32.08 -18.05 36.06
C THR A 4 31.17 -17.87 34.85
N GLU A 5 29.97 -18.43 34.91
CA GLU A 5 28.90 -18.20 33.95
C GLU A 5 28.65 -16.69 33.85
N SER A 6 29.06 -16.09 32.74
CA SER A 6 28.75 -14.69 32.44
C SER A 6 27.25 -14.63 32.18
N LYS A 7 26.48 -14.26 33.22
CA LYS A 7 25.08 -13.87 33.07
C LYS A 7 25.05 -12.58 32.27
N GLY A 8 25.09 -12.70 30.95
CA GLY A 8 24.82 -11.61 30.03
C GLY A 8 23.48 -11.01 30.42
N GLN A 9 23.52 -9.80 31.00
CA GLN A 9 22.30 -9.06 31.30
C GLN A 9 21.51 -8.93 30.00
N PRO A 10 20.20 -9.26 29.97
CA PRO A 10 19.39 -8.98 28.81
C PRO A 10 19.47 -7.47 28.54
N LEU A 11 19.94 -7.11 27.35
CA LEU A 11 20.10 -5.73 26.93
C LEU A 11 18.77 -5.00 27.12
N SER A 12 18.82 -3.84 27.76
CA SER A 12 17.68 -2.98 28.08
C SER A 12 16.99 -2.34 26.86
N PHE A 13 17.28 -2.83 25.65
CA PHE A 13 16.51 -2.52 24.45
C PHE A 13 15.21 -3.34 24.44
N ALA A 14 14.44 -3.25 25.52
CA ALA A 14 13.03 -3.55 25.46
C ALA A 14 12.41 -2.42 24.61
N VAL A 15 12.37 -2.61 23.29
CA VAL A 15 11.39 -1.86 22.48
C VAL A 15 10.05 -2.22 23.10
N ALA A 16 9.43 -1.25 23.77
CA ALA A 16 8.07 -1.42 24.26
C ALA A 16 7.26 -1.98 23.10
N GLY A 17 6.75 -3.20 23.26
CA GLY A 17 6.08 -3.90 22.17
C GLY A 17 4.98 -3.01 21.63
N VAL A 18 5.03 -2.74 20.33
CA VAL A 18 3.98 -1.96 19.66
C VAL A 18 2.75 -2.86 19.58
N SER A 19 1.57 -2.33 19.90
CA SER A 19 0.33 -3.07 19.72
C SER A 19 0.16 -3.42 18.24
N MET A 20 -0.37 -4.62 17.94
CA MET A 20 -0.71 -5.01 16.57
C MET A 20 -1.62 -3.96 15.90
N ARG A 21 -2.50 -3.32 16.69
CA ARG A 21 -3.36 -2.24 16.22
C ARG A 21 -2.56 -1.04 15.74
N ASP A 22 -1.57 -0.62 16.50
CA ASP A 22 -0.75 0.55 16.17
C ASP A 22 0.15 0.25 14.97
N LEU A 23 0.62 -0.99 14.84
CA LEU A 23 1.34 -1.45 13.64
C LEU A 23 0.47 -1.37 12.38
N LEU A 24 -0.78 -1.83 12.46
CA LEU A 24 -1.74 -1.76 11.34
C LEU A 24 -2.08 -0.31 10.99
N ALA A 25 -2.33 0.54 11.99
CA ALA A 25 -2.60 1.96 11.78
C ALA A 25 -1.40 2.69 11.14
N ALA A 26 -0.18 2.36 11.57
CA ALA A 26 1.04 2.90 10.95
C ALA A 26 1.18 2.47 9.48
N GLY A 27 0.79 1.23 9.15
CA GLY A 27 0.76 0.73 7.77
C GLY A 27 -0.18 1.51 6.86
N GLU A 28 -1.42 1.76 7.31
CA GLU A 28 -2.40 2.59 6.58
C GLU A 28 -1.90 4.02 6.39
N ALA A 29 -1.31 4.62 7.44
CA ALA A 29 -0.73 5.96 7.37
C ALA A 29 0.44 6.03 6.37
N ALA A 30 1.32 5.02 6.37
CA ALA A 30 2.43 4.93 5.42
C ALA A 30 1.93 4.81 3.97
N ALA A 31 0.84 4.08 3.73
CA ALA A 31 0.21 3.99 2.41
C ALA A 31 -0.27 5.36 1.92
N LEU A 32 -0.90 6.16 2.77
CA LEU A 32 -1.33 7.53 2.42
C LEU A 32 -0.16 8.46 2.11
N VAL A 33 0.95 8.34 2.84
CA VAL A 33 2.14 9.18 2.62
C VAL A 33 2.90 8.76 1.36
N SER A 34 2.97 7.46 1.10
CA SER A 34 3.73 6.89 -0.03
C SER A 34 2.93 6.91 -1.34
N THR A 35 1.61 6.97 -1.27
CA THR A 35 0.77 7.04 -2.47
C THR A 35 0.68 8.48 -2.93
N PRO A 36 1.25 8.83 -4.11
CA PRO A 36 1.10 10.16 -4.66
C PRO A 36 -0.40 10.45 -4.92
N PRO A 37 -0.86 11.70 -4.78
CA PRO A 37 -2.24 12.04 -5.11
C PRO A 37 -2.54 11.67 -6.56
N ARG A 38 -3.76 11.17 -6.81
CA ARG A 38 -4.20 10.85 -8.16
C ARG A 38 -4.15 12.11 -9.01
N ALA A 39 -3.61 11.99 -10.22
CA ALA A 39 -3.71 13.08 -11.19
C ALA A 39 -5.20 13.37 -11.46
N PRO A 40 -5.58 14.65 -11.65
CA PRO A 40 -6.93 14.97 -12.07
C PRO A 40 -7.25 14.17 -13.34
N GLU A 41 -8.44 13.57 -13.37
CA GLU A 41 -8.93 12.89 -14.56
C GLU A 41 -8.98 13.93 -15.68
N PRO A 42 -8.37 13.67 -16.86
CA PRO A 42 -8.54 14.57 -17.98
C PRO A 42 -10.04 14.66 -18.26
N ASP A 43 -10.51 15.89 -18.44
CA ASP A 43 -11.88 16.19 -18.82
C ASP A 43 -12.09 15.56 -20.20
N LEU A 44 -12.44 14.27 -20.22
CA LEU A 44 -12.98 13.60 -21.38
C LEU A 44 -14.36 14.23 -21.53
N ALA A 45 -14.38 15.37 -22.23
CA ALA A 45 -15.58 15.78 -22.92
C ALA A 45 -16.06 14.55 -23.68
N GLU A 46 -17.12 13.93 -23.16
CA GLU A 46 -17.83 12.83 -23.78
C GLU A 46 -17.98 13.20 -25.26
N PRO A 47 -17.45 12.40 -26.21
CA PRO A 47 -17.88 12.54 -27.58
C PRO A 47 -19.34 12.11 -27.55
N ASP A 48 -20.22 13.10 -27.66
CA ASP A 48 -21.67 12.99 -27.81
C ASP A 48 -22.03 12.33 -29.16
N PHE A 49 -21.47 11.14 -29.43
CA PHE A 49 -21.71 10.33 -30.62
C PHE A 49 -22.46 9.06 -30.24
N ALA A 50 -23.68 9.26 -29.77
CA ALA A 50 -24.75 8.31 -30.05
C ALA A 50 -24.93 8.23 -31.58
N GLY A 51 -24.32 7.22 -32.21
CA GLY A 51 -24.59 6.85 -33.60
C GLY A 51 -24.26 5.39 -33.83
N PRO A 52 -25.22 4.53 -34.25
CA PRO A 52 -24.91 3.15 -34.57
C PRO A 52 -24.18 3.12 -35.91
N VAL A 53 -22.87 2.84 -35.90
CA VAL A 53 -22.13 2.61 -37.15
C VAL A 53 -22.14 1.11 -37.43
N ALA A 54 -22.70 0.82 -38.60
CA ALA A 54 -23.13 -0.47 -39.10
C ALA A 54 -22.14 -1.63 -38.93
N ASP A 55 -22.75 -2.77 -38.61
CA ASP A 55 -22.25 -4.13 -38.74
C ASP A 55 -21.74 -4.38 -40.18
N HIS A 56 -20.42 -4.54 -40.36
CA HIS A 56 -19.81 -4.91 -41.64
C HIS A 56 -19.44 -6.38 -41.65
N ARG A 57 -20.50 -7.20 -41.77
CA ARG A 57 -20.61 -8.50 -42.45
C ARG A 57 -19.29 -9.22 -42.77
N GLU A 58 -19.13 -10.37 -42.13
CA GLU A 58 -18.13 -11.41 -42.40
C GLU A 58 -18.00 -11.78 -43.89
N ALA A 59 -16.77 -12.02 -44.34
CA ALA A 59 -16.47 -12.57 -45.67
C ALA A 59 -15.70 -13.90 -45.53
N ALA A 60 -16.47 -14.99 -45.73
CA ALA A 60 -16.15 -16.36 -46.19
C ALA A 60 -14.91 -17.09 -45.65
#